data_AF-A0AAJ1RMD0-F1
#
_entry.id   AF-A0AAJ1RMD0-F1
#
_cell.length_a   1.000
_cell.length_b   1.000
_cell.length_c   1.000
_cell.angle_alpha   90.00
_cell.angle_beta   90.00
_cell.angle_gamma   90.00
#
_symmetry.space_group_name_H-M   'P 1'
#
loop_
_entity.id
_entity.type
_entity.pdbx_description
1 polymer ?
#
loop_
_entity_poly.entity_id
_entity_poly.type
_entity_poly.pdbx_seq_one_letter_code
_entity_poly.pdbx_strand_id
1 'polypeptide(L)'
;MADGFGRNFLLLQGPHGPFFRQLGQLLEQTGAAAMARIAKHKLTKYSGVPRDALCPKPGFVLVIDQTRGDASIEKGAANAQTFQQMLAAARAEHSTAHIVIKTHPETQLGYRAGHFSAEALDDDMELLTHAIAPQDLFAAARAVSTVTSQMGFEAIWAGHRPVVFGQPFYAGSGLTKDMQPIHRRGRSLTAAQIFARAMMLYPKWYDPFRDTLCSFEHVLDQLEAETRA
;
A
#
# COMPACT_ATOMS: atom_id res chain seq x y z
N MET A 1 20.05 -36.73 -18.55
CA MET A 1 19.63 -35.79 -17.49
C MET A 1 18.33 -36.35 -16.93
N ALA A 2 18.32 -36.82 -15.69
CA ALA A 2 17.14 -37.45 -15.10
C ALA A 2 16.18 -36.37 -14.59
N ASP A 3 14.95 -36.37 -15.09
CA ASP A 3 13.87 -35.48 -14.69
C ASP A 3 13.33 -35.89 -13.31
N GLY A 4 13.03 -34.91 -12.47
CA GLY A 4 12.71 -35.10 -11.05
C GLY A 4 11.30 -35.65 -10.76
N PHE A 5 10.58 -36.15 -11.76
CA PHE A 5 9.20 -36.61 -11.61
C PHE A 5 9.15 -37.92 -10.82
N GLY A 6 8.45 -37.93 -9.68
CA GLY A 6 8.26 -39.10 -8.82
C GLY A 6 9.13 -39.15 -7.55
N ARG A 7 9.92 -38.12 -7.25
CA ARG A 7 10.69 -38.05 -5.99
C ARG A 7 9.83 -37.47 -4.86
N ASN A 8 9.53 -38.29 -3.86
CA ASN A 8 9.00 -37.82 -2.58
C ASN A 8 10.16 -37.32 -1.72
N PHE A 9 10.27 -36.00 -1.54
CA PHE A 9 11.26 -35.41 -0.64
C PHE A 9 10.72 -35.44 0.79
N LEU A 10 11.29 -36.31 1.62
CA LEU A 10 11.03 -36.31 3.06
C LEU A 10 11.77 -35.12 3.68
N LEU A 11 11.07 -34.02 3.94
CA LEU A 11 11.60 -32.89 4.71
C LEU A 11 11.69 -33.28 6.18
N LEU A 12 12.83 -33.84 6.58
CA LEU A 12 13.16 -34.05 7.98
C LEU A 12 13.18 -32.68 8.68
N GLN A 13 12.26 -32.49 9.62
CA GLN A 13 12.17 -31.32 10.48
C GLN A 13 13.44 -31.21 11.34
N GLY A 14 14.36 -30.34 10.95
CA GLY A 14 15.39 -29.74 11.80
C GLY A 14 15.18 -28.23 11.90
N PRO A 15 15.75 -27.52 12.89
CA PRO A 15 15.62 -26.07 13.01
C PRO A 15 16.05 -25.45 11.67
N HIS A 16 15.19 -24.59 11.09
CA HIS A 16 15.40 -23.97 9.77
C HIS A 16 16.88 -23.69 9.51
N GLY A 17 17.53 -24.56 8.72
CA GLY A 17 18.98 -24.55 8.56
C GLY A 17 19.48 -23.25 7.91
N PRO A 18 20.82 -23.07 7.80
CA PRO A 18 21.45 -21.87 7.22
C PRO A 18 20.83 -21.45 5.87
N PHE A 19 20.42 -22.41 5.05
CA PHE A 19 19.75 -22.16 3.77
C PHE A 19 18.46 -21.32 3.88
N PHE A 20 17.49 -21.73 4.71
CA PHE A 20 16.22 -21.01 4.82
C PHE A 20 16.38 -19.61 5.44
N ARG A 21 17.37 -19.46 6.35
CA ARG A 21 17.73 -18.16 6.90
C ARG A 21 18.35 -17.25 5.83
N GLN A 22 19.29 -17.76 5.04
CA GLN A 22 19.90 -17.03 3.93
C GLN A 22 18.86 -16.65 2.87
N LEU A 23 17.97 -17.58 2.50
CA LEU A 23 16.88 -17.31 1.57
C LEU A 23 15.95 -16.21 2.09
N GLY A 24 15.59 -16.26 3.38
CA GLY A 24 14.81 -15.20 4.02
C GLY A 24 15.50 -13.83 3.96
N GLN A 25 16.81 -13.79 4.24
CA GLN A 25 17.61 -12.56 4.16
C GLN A 25 17.68 -12.02 2.73
N LEU A 26 17.87 -12.89 1.73
CA LEU A 26 17.90 -12.50 0.31
C LEU A 26 16.55 -11.93 -0.12
N LEU A 27 15.43 -12.57 0.24
CA LEU A 27 14.10 -12.05 -0.06
C LEU A 27 13.85 -10.69 0.58
N GLU A 28 14.31 -10.49 1.82
CA GLU A 28 14.20 -9.21 2.51
C GLU A 28 15.04 -8.12 1.84
N GLN A 29 16.28 -8.43 1.43
CA GLN A 29 17.15 -7.51 0.70
C GLN A 29 16.57 -7.15 -0.67
N THR A 30 16.08 -8.13 -1.44
CA THR A 30 15.45 -7.89 -2.74
C THR A 30 14.19 -7.05 -2.57
N GLY A 31 13.36 -7.33 -1.56
CA GLY A 31 12.18 -6.53 -1.23
C GLY A 31 12.54 -5.08 -0.89
N ALA A 32 13.59 -4.85 -0.11
CA ALA A 32 14.09 -3.51 0.20
C ALA A 32 14.57 -2.76 -1.06
N ALA A 33 15.33 -3.42 -1.93
CA ALA A 33 15.79 -2.82 -3.19
C ALA A 33 14.62 -2.47 -4.11
N ALA A 34 13.62 -3.35 -4.22
CA ALA A 34 12.40 -3.12 -4.97
C ALA A 34 11.58 -1.92 -4.45
N MET A 35 11.41 -1.80 -3.13
CA MET A 35 10.73 -0.64 -2.54
C MET A 35 11.45 0.68 -2.86
N ALA A 36 12.79 0.70 -2.77
CA ALA A 36 13.59 1.88 -3.10
C ALA A 36 13.44 2.29 -4.58
N ARG A 37 13.41 1.30 -5.48
CA ARG A 37 13.16 1.48 -6.91
C ARG A 37 11.76 2.05 -7.19
N ILE A 38 10.72 1.46 -6.60
CA ILE A 38 9.34 1.97 -6.66
C ILE A 38 9.27 3.43 -6.21
N ALA A 39 9.87 3.75 -5.05
CA ALA A 39 9.86 5.10 -4.51
C ALA A 39 10.57 6.10 -5.45
N LYS A 40 11.77 5.76 -5.92
CA LYS A 40 12.56 6.58 -6.86
C LYS A 40 11.81 6.87 -8.16
N HIS A 41 11.09 5.88 -8.68
CA HIS A 41 10.36 5.98 -9.93
C HIS A 41 8.89 6.41 -9.76
N LYS A 42 8.46 6.71 -8.53
CA LYS A 42 7.09 7.13 -8.19
C LYS A 42 6.03 6.13 -8.70
N LEU A 43 6.35 4.84 -8.65
CA LEU A 43 5.45 3.77 -9.11
C LEU A 43 4.38 3.47 -8.06
N THR A 44 3.17 3.13 -8.52
CA THR A 44 2.03 2.74 -7.69
C THR A 44 1.09 1.82 -8.50
N LYS A 45 -0.02 1.38 -7.91
CA LYS A 45 -1.03 0.53 -8.58
C LYS A 45 -1.47 1.11 -9.93
N TYR A 46 -1.71 2.42 -9.96
CA TYR A 46 -2.03 3.18 -11.16
C TYR A 46 -0.87 4.14 -11.46
N SER A 47 0.20 3.62 -12.05
CA SER A 47 1.37 4.40 -12.47
C SER A 47 1.04 5.28 -13.69
N GLY A 48 1.93 6.22 -14.04
CA GLY A 48 1.71 7.19 -15.13
C GLY A 48 1.09 8.53 -14.69
N VAL A 49 1.24 8.88 -13.41
CA VAL A 49 0.80 10.19 -12.87
C VAL A 49 1.83 11.29 -13.18
N PRO A 50 1.42 12.57 -13.26
CA PRO A 50 2.35 13.69 -13.49
C PRO A 50 3.46 13.74 -12.44
N ARG A 51 4.71 13.97 -12.87
CA ARG A 51 5.89 13.96 -11.98
C ARG A 51 6.03 15.22 -11.12
N ASP A 52 5.43 16.31 -11.58
CA ASP A 52 5.44 17.67 -11.03
C ASP A 52 4.05 18.11 -10.55
N ALA A 53 3.15 17.14 -10.27
CA ALA A 53 1.85 17.42 -9.69
C ALA A 53 1.99 18.26 -8.41
N LEU A 54 1.14 19.28 -8.28
CA LEU A 54 1.12 20.15 -7.11
C LEU A 54 0.83 19.31 -5.85
N CYS A 55 1.74 19.35 -4.89
CA CYS A 55 1.58 18.72 -3.58
C CYS A 55 1.18 19.79 -2.55
N PRO A 56 0.24 19.51 -1.63
CA PRO A 56 -0.07 20.41 -0.54
C PRO A 56 1.15 20.73 0.32
N LYS A 57 1.10 21.87 1.04
CA LYS A 57 2.20 22.31 1.91
C LYS A 57 2.52 21.22 2.96
N PRO A 58 3.79 20.83 3.14
CA PRO A 58 4.16 19.75 4.07
C PRO A 58 3.67 19.98 5.51
N GLY A 59 3.42 18.88 6.21
CA GLY A 59 2.94 18.85 7.60
C GLY A 59 1.45 18.51 7.75
N PHE A 60 0.74 18.23 6.65
CA PHE A 60 -0.66 17.83 6.68
C PHE A 60 -0.87 16.39 7.17
N VAL A 61 -2.10 16.09 7.57
CA VAL A 61 -2.57 14.72 7.84
C VAL A 61 -3.26 14.18 6.60
N LEU A 62 -2.79 13.06 6.09
CA LEU A 62 -3.35 12.42 4.91
C LEU A 62 -4.48 11.45 5.32
N VAL A 63 -5.69 11.70 4.83
CA VAL A 63 -6.83 10.78 4.94
C VAL A 63 -7.09 10.17 3.56
N ILE A 64 -7.08 8.85 3.47
CA ILE A 64 -7.23 8.15 2.18
C ILE A 64 -8.70 7.73 2.00
N ASP A 65 -9.35 8.27 0.96
CA ASP A 65 -10.68 7.87 0.56
C ASP A 65 -10.64 6.58 -0.31
N GLN A 66 -11.80 5.92 -0.45
CA GLN A 66 -12.00 4.77 -1.33
C GLN A 66 -13.34 4.90 -2.06
N THR A 67 -13.50 4.16 -3.15
CA THR A 67 -14.78 4.10 -3.85
C THR A 67 -15.83 3.36 -3.01
N ARG A 68 -17.06 3.90 -2.95
CA ARG A 68 -18.19 3.20 -2.35
C ARG A 68 -18.41 1.85 -3.03
N GLY A 69 -18.78 0.84 -2.24
CA GLY A 69 -18.98 -0.53 -2.73
C GLY A 69 -17.69 -1.29 -3.06
N ASP A 70 -16.51 -0.76 -2.74
CA ASP A 70 -15.27 -1.53 -2.75
C ASP A 70 -15.39 -2.72 -1.79
N ALA A 71 -15.27 -3.94 -2.32
CA ALA A 71 -15.39 -5.17 -1.55
C ALA A 71 -14.34 -5.26 -0.42
N SER A 72 -13.20 -4.59 -0.56
CA SER A 72 -12.18 -4.54 0.49
C SER A 72 -12.67 -3.83 1.76
N ILE A 73 -13.66 -2.94 1.66
CA ILE A 73 -14.25 -2.24 2.81
C ILE A 73 -15.07 -3.24 3.62
N GLU A 74 -16.08 -3.87 2.99
CA GLU A 74 -16.96 -4.82 3.66
C GLU A 74 -16.19 -6.05 4.18
N LYS A 75 -15.33 -6.65 3.33
CA LYS A 75 -14.52 -7.82 3.71
C LYS A 75 -13.39 -7.48 4.66
N GLY A 76 -13.08 -6.20 4.82
CA GLY A 76 -12.15 -5.66 5.82
C GLY A 76 -12.84 -5.20 7.11
N ALA A 77 -14.05 -5.67 7.41
CA ALA A 77 -14.80 -5.31 8.62
C ALA A 77 -15.03 -3.80 8.79
N ALA A 78 -15.23 -3.09 7.68
CA ALA A 78 -15.50 -1.66 7.66
C ALA A 78 -16.77 -1.36 6.85
N ASN A 79 -17.27 -0.13 6.99
CA ASN A 79 -18.44 0.37 6.26
C ASN A 79 -18.33 1.90 6.07
N ALA A 80 -19.36 2.54 5.55
CA ALA A 80 -19.36 3.99 5.32
C ALA A 80 -19.17 4.81 6.61
N GLN A 81 -19.68 4.35 7.75
CA GLN A 81 -19.49 5.02 9.04
C GLN A 81 -18.03 4.97 9.50
N THR A 82 -17.28 3.92 9.12
CA THR A 82 -15.85 3.80 9.41
C THR A 82 -15.03 4.95 8.82
N PHE A 83 -15.41 5.49 7.65
CA PHE A 83 -14.75 6.66 7.07
C PHE A 83 -15.00 7.93 7.88
N GLN A 84 -16.22 8.11 8.40
CA GLN A 84 -16.54 9.24 9.28
C GLN A 84 -15.79 9.15 10.61
N GLN A 85 -15.67 7.94 11.18
CA GLN A 85 -14.86 7.69 12.37
C GLN A 85 -13.37 7.97 12.12
N MET A 86 -12.85 7.57 10.96
CA MET A 86 -11.47 7.85 10.55
C MET A 86 -11.19 9.36 10.48
N LEU A 87 -12.07 10.12 9.82
CA LEU A 87 -11.92 11.58 9.73
C LEU A 87 -12.03 12.25 11.12
N ALA A 88 -13.01 11.84 11.93
CA ALA A 88 -13.18 12.37 13.28
C ALA A 88 -11.97 12.09 14.18
N ALA A 89 -11.41 10.87 14.12
CA ALA A 89 -10.21 10.51 14.86
C ALA A 89 -8.97 11.28 14.38
N ALA A 90 -8.81 11.46 13.07
CA ALA A 90 -7.74 12.29 12.52
C ALA A 90 -7.83 13.72 13.04
N ARG A 91 -9.03 14.34 13.05
CA ARG A 91 -9.24 15.68 13.62
C ARG A 91 -8.94 15.75 15.11
N ALA A 92 -9.37 14.75 15.88
CA ALA A 92 -9.17 14.74 17.32
C ALA A 92 -7.68 14.60 17.70
N GLU A 93 -6.93 13.74 17.00
CA GLU A 93 -5.50 13.51 17.24
C GLU A 93 -4.63 14.66 16.69
N HIS A 94 -5.15 15.43 15.73
CA HIS A 94 -4.41 16.44 14.98
C HIS A 94 -5.18 17.77 14.83
N SER A 95 -5.69 18.30 15.95
CA SER A 95 -6.63 19.42 16.00
C SER A 95 -6.20 20.72 15.31
N THR A 96 -4.91 20.92 15.03
CA THR A 96 -4.37 22.13 14.40
C THR A 96 -3.76 21.88 13.01
N ALA A 97 -3.80 20.65 12.50
CA ALA A 97 -3.23 20.36 11.19
C ALA A 97 -4.26 20.39 10.08
N HIS A 98 -3.80 20.90 8.94
CA HIS A 98 -4.49 20.75 7.66
C HIS A 98 -4.73 19.26 7.37
N ILE A 99 -5.95 18.91 7.00
CA ILE A 99 -6.32 17.55 6.59
C ILE A 99 -6.46 17.52 5.09
N VAL A 100 -5.67 16.67 4.45
CA VAL A 100 -5.76 16.40 3.02
C VAL A 100 -6.45 15.06 2.81
N ILE A 101 -7.64 15.08 2.21
CA ILE A 101 -8.39 13.88 1.84
C ILE A 101 -8.04 13.53 0.40
N LYS A 102 -7.31 12.43 0.18
CA LYS A 102 -6.98 11.95 -1.18
C LYS A 102 -8.13 11.11 -1.73
N THR A 103 -8.74 11.57 -2.83
CA THR A 103 -9.79 10.81 -3.52
C THR A 103 -9.24 9.65 -4.34
N HIS A 104 -10.07 8.64 -4.57
CA HIS A 104 -9.71 7.52 -5.45
C HIS A 104 -9.72 7.96 -6.92
N PRO A 105 -8.76 7.52 -7.77
CA PRO A 105 -8.71 7.89 -9.19
C PRO A 105 -10.02 7.63 -9.95
N GLU A 106 -10.69 6.51 -9.68
CA GLU A 106 -12.00 6.22 -10.31
C GLU A 106 -13.12 7.19 -9.92
N THR A 107 -13.03 7.83 -8.75
CA THR A 107 -13.97 8.90 -8.36
C THR A 107 -13.71 10.16 -9.16
N GLN A 108 -12.44 10.47 -9.43
CA GLN A 108 -12.05 11.59 -10.29
C GLN A 108 -12.53 11.38 -11.74
N LEU A 109 -12.50 10.13 -12.21
CA LEU A 109 -12.98 9.74 -13.54
C LEU A 109 -14.52 9.57 -13.63
N GLY A 110 -15.25 9.77 -12.52
CA GLY A 110 -16.71 9.69 -12.49
C GLY A 110 -17.29 8.27 -12.52
N TYR A 111 -16.46 7.22 -12.40
CA TYR A 111 -16.93 5.83 -12.44
C TYR A 111 -17.62 5.39 -11.15
N ARG A 112 -17.09 5.80 -9.98
CA ARG A 112 -17.64 5.44 -8.67
C ARG A 112 -17.47 6.57 -7.66
N ALA A 113 -18.52 6.90 -6.92
CA ALA A 113 -18.47 7.91 -5.86
C ALA A 113 -17.55 7.50 -4.70
N GLY A 114 -16.88 8.48 -4.08
CA GLY A 114 -16.08 8.30 -2.85
C GLY A 114 -16.92 8.42 -1.57
N HIS A 115 -16.30 8.26 -0.40
CA HIS A 115 -16.97 8.45 0.88
C HIS A 115 -16.99 9.91 1.36
N PHE A 116 -16.12 10.77 0.81
CA PHE A 116 -16.10 12.20 1.11
C PHE A 116 -16.52 13.05 -0.11
N SER A 117 -17.11 14.21 0.16
CA SER A 117 -17.51 15.18 -0.86
C SER A 117 -17.09 16.59 -0.42
N ALA A 118 -17.01 17.52 -1.38
CA ALA A 118 -16.54 18.89 -1.12
C ALA A 118 -17.46 19.66 -0.16
N GLU A 119 -18.74 19.33 -0.13
CA GLU A 119 -19.75 19.97 0.71
C GLU A 119 -19.62 19.60 2.20
N ALA A 120 -18.85 18.56 2.51
CA ALA A 120 -18.63 18.07 3.87
C ALA A 120 -17.29 18.53 4.48
N LEU A 121 -16.58 19.44 3.80
CA LEU A 121 -15.26 19.93 4.23
C LEU A 121 -15.38 21.20 5.07
N ASP A 122 -14.51 21.31 6.08
CA ASP A 122 -14.26 22.55 6.82
C ASP A 122 -13.08 23.33 6.19
N ASP A 123 -12.84 24.57 6.64
CA ASP A 123 -11.77 25.46 6.12
C ASP A 123 -10.35 24.86 6.22
N ASP A 124 -10.10 24.00 7.22
CA ASP A 124 -8.80 23.31 7.44
C ASP A 124 -8.71 21.96 6.72
N MET A 125 -9.59 21.71 5.75
CA MET A 125 -9.63 20.48 4.96
C MET A 125 -9.55 20.76 3.46
N GLU A 126 -8.91 19.84 2.75
CA GLU A 126 -8.79 19.89 1.31
C GLU A 126 -9.09 18.50 0.72
N LEU A 127 -9.90 18.47 -0.34
CA LEU A 127 -10.12 17.28 -1.14
C LEU A 127 -9.16 17.28 -2.33
N LEU A 128 -8.18 16.39 -2.31
CA LEU A 128 -7.15 16.29 -3.34
C LEU A 128 -7.63 15.42 -4.51
N THR A 129 -8.13 16.09 -5.56
CA THR A 129 -8.84 15.48 -6.69
C THR A 129 -8.03 15.36 -7.97
N HIS A 130 -6.81 15.86 -8.05
CA HIS A 130 -5.93 15.57 -9.20
C HIS A 130 -5.09 14.31 -8.97
N ALA A 131 -4.47 13.84 -10.06
CA ALA A 131 -3.52 12.75 -10.04
C ALA A 131 -2.16 13.24 -9.50
N ILE A 132 -1.59 12.48 -8.57
CA ILE A 132 -0.28 12.75 -7.95
C ILE A 132 0.31 11.42 -7.49
N ALA A 133 1.63 11.31 -7.49
CA ALA A 133 2.30 10.14 -6.95
C ALA A 133 2.07 10.04 -5.43
N PRO A 134 1.60 8.88 -4.91
CA PRO A 134 1.43 8.69 -3.47
C PRO A 134 2.71 8.98 -2.67
N GLN A 135 3.89 8.70 -3.24
CA GLN A 135 5.18 8.97 -2.60
C GLN A 135 5.40 10.46 -2.27
N ASP A 136 4.95 11.38 -3.13
CA ASP A 136 5.06 12.82 -2.86
C ASP A 136 4.15 13.23 -1.70
N LEU A 137 2.97 12.61 -1.61
CA LEU A 137 2.05 12.82 -0.49
C LEU A 137 2.64 12.29 0.81
N PHE A 138 3.21 11.08 0.79
CA PHE A 138 3.83 10.50 1.99
C PHE A 138 5.05 11.28 2.46
N ALA A 139 5.85 11.81 1.54
CA ALA A 139 7.00 12.65 1.90
C ALA A 139 6.58 13.97 2.58
N ALA A 140 5.42 14.52 2.21
CA ALA A 140 4.90 15.77 2.75
C ALA A 140 3.96 15.58 3.96
N ALA A 141 3.33 14.42 4.11
CA ALA A 141 2.41 14.13 5.19
C ALA A 141 3.15 13.88 6.51
N ARG A 142 2.57 14.33 7.63
CA ARG A 142 3.06 13.98 8.98
C ARG A 142 2.45 12.70 9.53
N ALA A 143 1.26 12.33 9.05
CA ALA A 143 0.52 11.15 9.46
C ALA A 143 -0.41 10.68 8.33
N VAL A 144 -0.74 9.39 8.33
CA VAL A 144 -1.58 8.76 7.31
C VAL A 144 -2.67 7.93 7.98
N SER A 145 -3.92 8.15 7.58
CA SER A 145 -5.10 7.40 8.01
C SER A 145 -5.79 6.74 6.81
N THR A 146 -6.19 5.48 6.97
CA THR A 146 -6.79 4.67 5.92
C THR A 146 -7.82 3.69 6.49
N VAL A 147 -8.79 3.28 5.68
CA VAL A 147 -9.70 2.17 6.03
C VAL A 147 -9.06 0.85 5.61
N THR A 148 -9.08 0.53 4.30
CA THR A 148 -8.51 -0.70 3.74
C THR A 148 -7.71 -0.47 2.46
N SER A 149 -7.50 0.79 2.06
CA SER A 149 -6.86 1.17 0.81
C SER A 149 -5.44 0.60 0.69
N GLN A 150 -5.06 0.21 -0.53
CA GLN A 150 -3.70 -0.19 -0.86
C GLN A 150 -2.69 0.95 -0.59
N MET A 151 -3.09 2.21 -0.70
CA MET A 151 -2.20 3.33 -0.38
C MET A 151 -1.72 3.30 1.09
N GLY A 152 -2.49 2.70 2.01
CA GLY A 152 -2.03 2.48 3.38
C GLY A 152 -0.86 1.49 3.47
N PHE A 153 -0.80 0.52 2.56
CA PHE A 153 0.35 -0.36 2.43
C PHE A 153 1.57 0.39 1.87
N GLU A 154 1.35 1.25 0.87
CA GLU A 154 2.42 2.07 0.28
C GLU A 154 3.01 3.07 1.28
N ALA A 155 2.18 3.59 2.20
CA ALA A 155 2.62 4.47 3.28
C ALA A 155 3.65 3.78 4.19
N ILE A 156 3.51 2.47 4.44
CA ILE A 156 4.49 1.70 5.22
C ILE A 156 5.87 1.71 4.55
N TRP A 157 5.93 1.59 3.23
CA TRP A 157 7.18 1.60 2.48
C TRP A 157 7.83 2.98 2.47
N ALA A 158 7.01 4.04 2.53
CA ALA A 158 7.45 5.42 2.68
C ALA A 158 7.85 5.77 4.12
N GLY A 159 7.86 4.81 5.05
CA GLY A 159 8.29 4.98 6.43
C GLY A 159 7.20 5.43 7.41
N HIS A 160 5.95 5.54 6.96
CA HIS A 160 4.83 5.84 7.85
C HIS A 160 4.39 4.62 8.65
N ARG A 161 3.79 4.87 9.81
CA ARG A 161 3.00 3.90 10.57
C ARG A 161 1.53 4.31 10.48
N PRO A 162 0.80 3.90 9.42
CA PRO A 162 -0.55 4.41 9.18
C PRO A 162 -1.56 3.94 10.24
N VAL A 163 -2.55 4.77 10.52
CA VAL A 163 -3.71 4.44 11.36
C VAL A 163 -4.75 3.75 10.49
N VAL A 164 -5.11 2.52 10.83
CA VAL A 164 -5.93 1.65 9.99
C VAL A 164 -7.26 1.37 10.67
N PHE A 165 -8.36 1.75 10.01
CA PHE A 165 -9.72 1.65 10.56
C PHE A 165 -10.49 0.40 10.13
N GLY A 166 -9.99 -0.35 9.14
CA GLY A 166 -10.49 -1.68 8.78
C GLY A 166 -9.46 -2.78 9.02
N GLN A 167 -9.60 -3.89 8.29
CA GLN A 167 -8.74 -5.06 8.39
C GLN A 167 -8.10 -5.44 7.03
N PRO A 168 -7.36 -4.53 6.37
CA PRO A 168 -6.68 -4.84 5.11
C PRO A 168 -5.61 -5.93 5.31
N PHE A 169 -5.07 -6.47 4.22
CA PHE A 169 -4.08 -7.56 4.30
C PHE A 169 -2.81 -7.21 5.08
N TYR A 170 -2.48 -5.91 5.20
CA TYR A 170 -1.28 -5.42 5.88
C TYR A 170 -1.45 -5.05 7.35
N ALA A 171 -2.69 -4.97 7.86
CA ALA A 171 -2.96 -4.77 9.27
C ALA A 171 -2.54 -5.98 10.12
N GLY A 172 -2.26 -5.80 11.41
CA GLY A 172 -1.79 -6.85 12.31
C GLY A 172 -0.36 -7.33 12.04
N SER A 173 0.42 -6.58 11.26
CA SER A 173 1.83 -6.86 10.94
C SER A 173 2.81 -6.18 11.90
N GLY A 174 2.33 -5.35 12.83
CA GLY A 174 3.15 -4.50 13.69
C GLY A 174 3.63 -3.20 13.03
N LEU A 175 3.32 -2.98 11.74
CA LEU A 175 3.71 -1.80 10.96
C LEU A 175 2.62 -0.72 10.89
N THR A 176 1.51 -0.92 11.61
CA THR A 176 0.31 -0.06 11.60
C THR A 176 -0.15 0.25 13.02
N LYS A 177 -1.01 1.25 13.17
CA LYS A 177 -1.85 1.46 14.37
C LYS A 177 -3.26 0.96 14.01
N ASP A 178 -3.57 -0.27 14.38
CA ASP A 178 -4.83 -0.91 14.02
C ASP A 178 -5.94 -0.50 15.01
N MET A 179 -6.98 0.19 14.52
CA MET A 179 -8.15 0.55 15.31
C MET A 179 -9.10 -0.64 15.50
N GLN A 180 -8.99 -1.64 14.63
CA GLN A 180 -9.70 -2.92 14.73
C GLN A 180 -8.68 -4.08 14.72
N PRO A 181 -8.23 -4.55 15.90
CA PRO A 181 -7.21 -5.60 15.98
C PRO A 181 -7.63 -6.92 15.28
N ILE A 182 -6.66 -7.59 14.65
CA ILE A 182 -6.88 -8.85 13.93
C ILE A 182 -6.29 -10.01 14.74
N HIS A 183 -7.14 -10.74 15.48
CA HIS A 183 -6.69 -11.80 16.40
C HIS A 183 -5.87 -12.93 15.73
N ARG A 184 -6.14 -13.24 14.45
CA ARG A 184 -5.41 -14.29 13.72
C ARG A 184 -4.00 -13.89 13.26
N ARG A 185 -3.58 -12.64 13.46
CA ARG A 185 -2.26 -12.11 13.08
C ARG A 185 -1.52 -11.64 14.33
N GLY A 186 -0.34 -12.20 14.58
CA GLY A 186 0.49 -11.84 15.75
C GLY A 186 1.98 -11.77 15.45
N ARG A 187 2.39 -11.85 14.17
CA ARG A 187 3.80 -11.75 13.78
C ARG A 187 4.13 -10.31 13.44
N SER A 188 5.14 -9.76 14.10
CA SER A 188 5.79 -8.52 13.68
C SER A 188 6.63 -8.77 12.43
N LEU A 189 6.36 -8.02 11.36
CA LEU A 189 7.10 -8.08 10.10
C LEU A 189 7.86 -6.77 9.88
N THR A 190 8.97 -6.83 9.14
CA THR A 190 9.59 -5.63 8.57
C THR A 190 8.83 -5.19 7.31
N ALA A 191 8.96 -3.92 6.92
CA ALA A 191 8.36 -3.40 5.68
C ALA A 191 8.76 -4.25 4.46
N ALA A 192 10.03 -4.65 4.37
CA ALA A 192 10.54 -5.49 3.30
C ALA A 192 9.94 -6.92 3.32
N GLN A 193 9.71 -7.51 4.49
CA GLN A 193 9.08 -8.83 4.60
C GLN A 193 7.62 -8.82 4.13
N ILE A 194 6.84 -7.82 4.53
CA ILE A 194 5.45 -7.72 4.05
C ILE A 194 5.39 -7.33 2.56
N PHE A 195 6.32 -6.51 2.08
CA PHE A 195 6.49 -6.21 0.66
C PHE A 195 6.74 -7.49 -0.15
N ALA A 196 7.75 -8.27 0.22
CA ALA A 196 8.11 -9.48 -0.50
C ALA A 196 6.92 -10.46 -0.56
N ARG A 197 6.17 -10.61 0.53
CA ARG A 197 4.96 -11.43 0.56
C ARG A 197 3.89 -10.93 -0.41
N ALA A 198 3.53 -9.65 -0.34
CA ALA A 198 2.37 -9.12 -1.05
C ALA A 198 2.64 -8.74 -2.51
N MET A 199 3.89 -8.43 -2.85
CA MET A 199 4.28 -7.96 -4.19
C MET A 199 5.08 -8.99 -4.97
N MET A 200 5.91 -9.81 -4.33
CA MET A 200 6.81 -10.73 -5.05
C MET A 200 6.29 -12.17 -5.06
N LEU A 201 5.76 -12.65 -3.93
CA LEU A 201 5.41 -14.06 -3.74
C LEU A 201 3.93 -14.37 -3.99
N TYR A 202 3.02 -13.48 -3.57
CA TYR A 202 1.58 -13.71 -3.66
C TYR A 202 0.99 -13.52 -5.08
N PRO A 203 1.27 -12.41 -5.79
CA PRO A 203 0.69 -12.18 -7.11
C PRO A 203 1.44 -12.95 -8.21
N LYS A 204 0.73 -13.18 -9.32
CA LYS A 204 1.36 -13.56 -10.59
C LYS A 204 1.62 -12.30 -11.40
N TRP A 205 2.82 -12.17 -11.94
CA TRP A 205 3.20 -11.10 -12.84
C TRP A 205 3.21 -11.59 -14.28
N TYR A 206 2.90 -10.69 -15.20
CA TYR A 206 2.73 -11.00 -16.61
C TYR A 206 3.40 -9.91 -17.45
N ASP A 207 4.19 -10.34 -18.43
CA ASP A 207 4.85 -9.47 -19.41
C ASP A 207 3.94 -9.35 -20.65
N PRO A 208 3.28 -8.21 -20.87
CA PRO A 208 2.40 -8.02 -22.02
C PRO A 208 3.14 -7.97 -23.36
N PHE A 209 4.45 -7.67 -23.37
CA PHE A 209 5.24 -7.59 -24.60
C PHE A 209 5.71 -8.97 -25.08
N ARG A 210 5.84 -9.94 -24.18
CA ARG A 210 6.27 -11.32 -24.48
C ARG A 210 5.16 -12.36 -24.33
N ASP A 211 3.97 -11.94 -23.94
CA ASP A 211 2.81 -12.81 -23.69
C ASP A 211 3.15 -13.99 -22.77
N THR A 212 3.75 -13.70 -21.61
CA THR A 212 4.20 -14.75 -20.70
C THR A 212 4.19 -14.33 -19.23
N LEU A 213 4.11 -15.31 -18.33
CA LEU A 213 4.30 -15.06 -16.90
C LEU A 213 5.75 -14.67 -16.63
N CYS A 214 5.95 -13.70 -15.76
CA CYS A 214 7.27 -13.20 -15.39
C CYS A 214 7.38 -12.96 -13.87
N SER A 215 8.54 -12.48 -13.43
CA SER A 215 8.74 -12.09 -12.04
C SER A 215 8.32 -10.63 -11.79
N PHE A 216 8.17 -10.27 -10.52
CA PHE A 216 7.93 -8.88 -10.12
C PHE A 216 9.00 -7.93 -10.65
N GLU A 217 10.27 -8.34 -10.54
CA GLU A 217 11.43 -7.55 -10.94
C GLU A 217 11.40 -7.24 -12.44
N HIS A 218 10.94 -8.20 -13.25
CA HIS A 218 10.79 -7.99 -14.68
C HIS A 218 9.74 -6.92 -15.02
N VAL A 219 8.58 -6.96 -14.34
CA VAL A 219 7.55 -5.91 -14.50
C VAL A 219 8.05 -4.56 -13.98
N LEU A 220 8.81 -4.56 -12.87
CA LEU A 220 9.42 -3.35 -12.34
C LEU A 220 10.41 -2.74 -13.34
N ASP A 221 11.27 -3.54 -13.98
CA ASP A 221 12.19 -3.08 -15.02
C ASP A 221 11.44 -2.42 -16.20
N GLN A 222 10.30 -2.98 -16.61
CA GLN A 222 9.46 -2.42 -17.68
C GLN A 222 8.83 -1.08 -17.29
N LEU A 223 8.18 -1.01 -16.14
CA LEU A 223 7.55 0.22 -15.64
C LEU A 223 8.59 1.34 -15.41
N GLU A 224 9.81 0.98 -14.99
CA GLU A 224 10.90 1.95 -14.88
C GLU A 224 11.36 2.51 -16.23
N ALA A 225 11.36 1.70 -17.28
CA ALA A 225 11.69 2.16 -18.62
C ALA A 225 10.61 3.12 -19.16
N GLU A 226 9.33 2.77 -18.99
CA GLU A 226 8.20 3.59 -19.41
C GLU A 226 8.15 4.95 -18.71
N THR A 227 8.52 5.01 -17.41
CA THR A 227 8.54 6.29 -16.68
C THR A 227 9.74 7.20 -16.99
N ARG A 228 10.71 6.73 -17.78
CA ARG A 228 11.89 7.52 -18.24
C ARG A 228 11.76 8.01 -19.68
N ALA A 229 10.92 7.35 -20.49
CA ALA A 229 10.65 7.73 -21.88
C ALA A 229 9.76 8.98 -21.95
#